data_AF-A0A645J3W2-F1
#
_entry.id   AF-A0A645J3W2-F1
#
_cell.length_a   1.000
_cell.length_b   1.000
_cell.length_c   1.000
_cell.angle_alpha   90.00
_cell.angle_beta   90.00
_cell.angle_gamma   90.00
#
_symmetry.space_group_name_H-M   'P 1'
#
loop_
_entity.id
_entity.type
_entity.pdbx_description
1 polymer ?
#
loop_
_entity_poly.entity_id
_entity_poly.type
_entity_poly.pdbx_seq_one_letter_code
_entity_poly.pdbx_strand_id
1 'polypeptide(L)' 'MVLERNGIIIDTAAGAAVMGHPALSVAWLANKLGEYNVSLKKGEIIISGSLTKALEVKSGDVFRAVFDGLGSVKAVFTD' A
#
# COMPACT_ATOMS: atom_id res chain seq x y z
N MET A 1 8.58 -6.21 0.15
CA MET A 1 7.71 -6.12 -1.03
C MET A 1 8.58 -5.99 -2.26
N VAL A 2 8.29 -6.77 -3.30
CA VAL A 2 8.87 -6.62 -4.63
C VAL A 2 7.76 -6.13 -5.57
N LEU A 3 7.98 -5.02 -6.26
CA LEU A 3 7.06 -4.47 -7.25
C LEU A 3 7.58 -4.71 -8.66
N GLU A 4 6.76 -5.33 -9.48
CA GLU A 4 7.04 -5.63 -10.88
C GLU A 4 6.08 -4.88 -11.80
N ARG A 5 6.60 -4.42 -12.94
CA ARG A 5 5.83 -3.96 -14.10
C ARG A 5 6.22 -4.80 -15.30
N ASN A 6 5.24 -5.46 -15.92
CA ASN A 6 5.44 -6.30 -17.10
C ASN A 6 6.51 -7.39 -16.89
N GLY A 7 6.57 -7.96 -15.69
CA GLY A 7 7.53 -9.00 -15.29
C GLY A 7 8.92 -8.48 -14.92
N ILE A 8 9.14 -7.18 -14.96
CA ILE A 8 10.42 -6.55 -14.59
C ILE A 8 10.28 -5.93 -13.20
N ILE A 9 11.19 -6.27 -12.28
CA ILE A 9 11.26 -5.63 -10.96
C ILE A 9 11.64 -4.16 -11.15
N ILE A 10 10.80 -3.27 -10.65
CA ILE A 10 11.00 -1.82 -10.75
C ILE A 10 11.20 -1.14 -9.40
N ASP A 11 10.80 -1.78 -8.30
CA ASP A 11 11.06 -1.27 -6.96
C ASP A 11 11.03 -2.41 -5.92
N THR A 12 11.68 -2.18 -4.78
CA THR A 12 11.64 -3.05 -3.61
C THR A 12 11.55 -2.21 -2.35
N ALA A 13 10.64 -2.56 -1.45
CA ALA A 13 10.42 -1.79 -0.23
C ALA A 13 10.04 -2.67 0.95
N ALA A 14 10.32 -2.20 2.17
CA ALA A 14 9.90 -2.83 3.41
C ALA A 14 8.76 -2.03 4.07
N GLY A 15 8.00 -2.68 4.96
CA GLY A 15 6.92 -2.03 5.72
C GLY A 15 7.35 -0.75 6.44
N ALA A 16 8.62 -0.67 6.84
CA ALA A 16 9.19 0.50 7.50
C ALA A 16 9.17 1.78 6.65
N ALA A 17 8.99 1.69 5.34
CA ALA A 17 8.76 2.87 4.49
C ALA A 17 7.51 3.66 4.89
N VAL A 18 6.54 3.02 5.54
CA VAL A 18 5.34 3.66 6.09
C VAL A 18 5.63 4.12 7.51
N MET A 19 6.15 5.34 7.66
CA MET A 19 6.40 5.99 8.96
C MET A 19 7.17 5.12 9.97
N GLY A 20 8.14 4.32 9.50
CA GLY A 20 8.90 3.38 10.33
C GLY A 20 8.18 2.06 10.65
N HIS A 21 6.84 2.05 10.70
CA HIS A 21 6.03 0.83 10.84
C HIS A 21 4.58 1.08 10.38
N PRO A 22 3.95 0.23 9.52
CA PRO A 22 2.62 0.49 8.98
C PRO A 22 1.52 0.72 10.03
N ALA A 23 1.57 -0.01 11.15
CA ALA A 23 0.61 0.18 12.25
C ALA A 23 0.71 1.56 12.93
N LEU A 24 1.87 2.23 12.89
CA LEU A 24 2.00 3.58 13.44
C LEU A 24 1.19 4.60 12.63
N SER A 25 1.10 4.42 11.31
CA SER A 25 0.23 5.26 10.46
C SER A 25 -1.26 5.09 10.83
N VAL A 26 -1.68 3.86 11.13
CA VAL A 26 -3.07 3.58 11.58
C VAL A 26 -3.34 4.20 12.95
N ALA A 27 -2.40 4.06 13.90
CA ALA A 27 -2.52 4.69 15.21
C ALA A 27 -2.58 6.22 15.11
N TRP A 28 -1.74 6.82 14.25
CA TRP A 28 -1.77 8.24 13.97
C TRP A 28 -3.14 8.68 13.41
N LEU A 29 -3.69 7.96 12.43
CA LEU A 29 -5.00 8.26 11.85
C LEU A 29 -6.10 8.21 12.91
N ALA A 30 -6.11 7.17 13.75
CA ALA A 30 -7.10 7.03 14.83
C ALA A 30 -7.04 8.21 15.81
N ASN A 31 -5.83 8.62 16.22
CA ASN A 31 -5.64 9.77 17.11
C ASN A 31 -6.10 11.07 16.44
N LYS A 32 -5.78 11.26 15.15
CA LYS A 32 -6.16 12.47 14.41
C LYS A 32 -7.67 12.59 14.24
N LEU A 33 -8.36 11.49 13.93
CA LEU A 33 -9.82 11.45 13.84
C LEU A 33 -10.50 11.71 15.18
N GLY A 34 -9.88 11.29 16.29
CA GLY A 34 -10.35 11.56 17.64
C GLY A 34 -10.49 13.06 17.95
N GLU A 35 -9.62 13.91 17.38
CA GLU A 35 -9.75 15.38 17.50
C GLU A 35 -11.05 15.93 16.90
N TYR A 36 -11.67 15.18 15.98
CA TYR A 36 -12.95 15.52 15.33
C TYR A 36 -14.13 14.71 15.89
N ASN A 37 -13.97 14.02 17.03
CA ASN A 37 -14.95 13.06 17.57
C ASN A 37 -15.35 11.95 16.59
N VAL A 38 -14.44 11.56 15.70
CA VAL A 38 -14.62 10.43 14.78
C VAL A 38 -13.76 9.26 15.26
N SER A 39 -14.30 8.04 15.19
CA SER A 39 -13.58 6.81 15.51
C SER A 39 -13.58 5.84 14.33
N LEU A 40 -12.50 5.06 14.23
CA LEU A 40 -12.45 3.91 13.34
C LEU A 40 -13.37 2.81 13.87
N LYS A 41 -14.18 2.23 12.98
CA LYS A 41 -15.17 1.22 13.34
C LYS A 41 -14.66 -0.18 13.06
N LYS A 42 -15.17 -1.14 13.84
CA LYS A 42 -14.91 -2.56 13.61
C LYS A 42 -15.30 -2.94 12.18
N GLY A 43 -14.37 -3.57 11.47
CA GLY A 43 -14.58 -4.07 10.10
C GLY A 43 -14.14 -3.10 9.01
N GLU A 44 -13.73 -1.88 9.35
CA GLU A 44 -13.15 -0.96 8.36
C GLU A 44 -11.76 -1.43 7.90
N ILE A 45 -11.46 -1.23 6.61
CA ILE A 45 -10.17 -1.53 6.01
C ILE A 45 -9.40 -0.22 5.86
N ILE A 46 -8.20 -0.17 6.44
CA ILE A 46 -7.34 1.01 6.40
C ILE A 46 -6.12 0.73 5.52
N ILE A 47 -5.90 1.59 4.52
CA ILE A 47 -4.67 1.57 3.71
C ILE A 47 -3.63 2.43 4.42
N SER A 48 -2.67 1.78 5.09
CA SER A 48 -1.70 2.44 5.98
C SER A 48 -0.73 3.40 5.28
N GLY A 49 -0.57 3.29 3.98
CA GLY A 49 0.34 4.13 3.19
C GLY A 49 1.05 3.34 2.08
N SER A 50 1.59 4.06 1.11
CA SER A 50 2.36 3.45 0.02
C SER A 50 3.75 3.01 0.50
N LEU A 51 4.21 1.86 0.02
CA LEU A 51 5.58 1.38 0.25
C LEU A 51 6.58 1.93 -0.77
N THR A 52 6.10 2.34 -1.94
CA THR A 52 6.92 2.80 -3.07
C THR A 52 6.42 4.16 -3.55
N LYS A 53 7.16 4.77 -4.48
CA LYS A 53 6.66 5.95 -5.18
C LYS A 53 5.43 5.58 -6.02
N ALA A 54 4.53 6.54 -6.21
CA ALA A 54 3.48 6.43 -7.21
C ALA A 54 4.11 6.40 -8.61
N LEU A 55 3.55 5.56 -9.48
CA LEU A 55 4.05 5.35 -10.83
C LEU A 55 2.94 5.65 -11.83
N GLU A 56 3.33 6.23 -12.96
CA GLU A 56 2.42 6.41 -14.08
C GLU A 56 2.09 5.04 -14.71
N VAL A 57 0.80 4.81 -14.89
CA VAL A 57 0.25 3.60 -15.50
C VAL A 57 -0.18 3.91 -16.94
N LYS A 58 0.10 2.99 -17.84
CA LYS A 58 -0.31 3.03 -19.26
C LYS A 58 -1.21 1.84 -19.57
N SER A 59 -2.04 1.98 -20.59
CA SER A 59 -2.82 0.86 -21.11
C SER A 59 -1.90 -0.30 -21.49
N GLY A 60 -2.32 -1.52 -21.15
CA GLY A 60 -1.55 -2.75 -21.32
C GLY A 60 -0.58 -3.06 -20.18
N ASP A 61 -0.37 -2.16 -19.21
CA ASP A 61 0.52 -2.45 -18.08
C ASP A 61 -0.03 -3.54 -17.18
N VAL A 62 0.88 -4.42 -16.74
CA VAL A 62 0.64 -5.42 -15.72
C VAL A 62 1.53 -5.14 -14.53
N PHE A 63 0.92 -4.77 -13.41
CA PHE A 63 1.62 -4.59 -12.14
C PHE A 63 1.42 -5.80 -11.25
N ARG A 64 2.49 -6.24 -10.59
CA ARG A 64 2.46 -7.30 -9.57
C ARG A 64 3.25 -6.85 -8.36
N ALA A 65 2.61 -6.85 -7.19
CA ALA A 65 3.25 -6.58 -5.92
C ALA A 65 3.30 -7.88 -5.10
N VAL A 66 4.48 -8.31 -4.69
CA VAL A 66 4.70 -9.52 -3.89
C VAL A 66 5.13 -9.13 -2.49
N PHE A 67 4.43 -9.67 -1.49
CA PHE A 67 4.65 -9.43 -0.07
C PHE A 67 5.08 -10.73 0.59
N ASP A 68 6.25 -10.71 1.23
CA ASP A 68 6.78 -11.87 1.93
C ASP A 68 5.80 -12.34 3.03
N GLY A 69 5.55 -13.64 3.09
CA GLY A 69 4.58 -14.27 4.00
C GLY A 69 3.10 -13.93 3.79
N LEU A 70 2.74 -12.97 2.91
CA LEU A 70 1.35 -12.51 2.71
C LEU A 70 0.79 -12.79 1.31
N GLY A 71 1.64 -13.16 0.35
CA GLY A 71 1.24 -13.49 -1.02
C GLY A 71 1.46 -12.34 -2.00
N SER A 72 0.61 -12.21 -3.02
CA SER A 72 0.79 -11.20 -4.05
C SER A 72 -0.53 -10.63 -4.57
N VAL A 73 -0.49 -9.39 -5.02
CA VAL A 73 -1.58 -8.71 -5.71
C VAL A 73 -1.16 -8.40 -7.14
N LYS A 74 -2.07 -8.56 -8.11
CA LYS A 74 -1.84 -8.27 -9.52
C LYS A 74 -2.94 -7.34 -10.03
N ALA A 75 -2.56 -6.31 -10.77
CA ALA A 75 -3.48 -5.45 -11.50
C ALA A 75 -3.07 -5.40 -12.98
N VAL A 76 -4.05 -5.50 -13.86
CA VAL A 76 -3.88 -5.36 -15.31
C VAL A 76 -4.68 -4.14 -15.72
N PHE A 77 -4.03 -3.21 -16.41
CA PHE A 77 -4.67 -1.98 -16.87
C PHE A 77 -4.98 -2.13 -18.36
N THR A 78 -6.25 -1.93 -18.70
CA THR A 78 -6.77 -1.97 -20.07
C THR A 78 -7.41 -0.63 -20.41
N ASP A 79 -7.71 -0.41 -21.69
CA ASP A 79 -8.50 0.74 -22.16
C ASP A 79 -9.92 0.77 -21.57
#